data_AF-A0A5C6SJT4-F1
#
_entry.id   AF-A0A5C6SJT4-F1
#
_cell.length_a   1.000
_cell.length_b   1.000
_cell.length_c   1.000
_cell.angle_alpha   90.00
_cell.angle_beta   90.00
_cell.angle_gamma   90.00
#
_symmetry.space_group_name_H-M   'P 1'
#
loop_
_entity.id
_entity.type
_entity.pdbx_description
1 polymer ?
#
loop_
_entity_poly.entity_id
_entity_poly.type
_entity_poly.pdbx_seq_one_letter_code
_entity_poly.pdbx_strand_id
1 'polypeptide(L)'
;MRFLTMQRPILAAVASLARPAFTPVTPLGVQLANSLVQGHRFASVKSQGAYKKKPKRGIPKKLGAKRTGDQFVIPGNILYKQRGTHWWPGENCIMGRDHTIHAMATGYVKYYRDPSLHPDRKYIGVVFDKNDTLPYPAHAQRKRKLNMTAFPIKEVAAQPEISPSGIPFQVNRVEAGEPDRLLKLRKDYSYREDNWAIGKLAKTTGLKTKRFRTRKQWFRHRRWRRERELEGQRKAEQKRAESGGEIKAVKMLSQKQAKKAKKASKKK
;
A
#
# COMPACT_ATOMS: atom_id res chain seq x y z
N MET A 1 12.78 24.46 -3.78
CA MET A 1 13.95 24.59 -4.67
C MET A 1 15.23 24.38 -3.88
N ARG A 2 15.95 23.30 -4.16
CA ARG A 2 17.42 23.11 -4.05
C ARG A 2 17.71 21.63 -4.24
N PHE A 3 17.84 21.24 -5.50
CA PHE A 3 18.46 19.99 -5.92
C PHE A 3 19.97 20.19 -5.81
N LEU A 4 20.67 19.29 -5.13
CA LEU A 4 22.12 19.14 -5.25
C LEU A 4 22.40 17.69 -5.66
N THR A 5 22.60 17.51 -6.95
CA THR A 5 23.10 16.31 -7.60
C THR A 5 24.61 16.23 -7.38
N MET A 6 25.09 15.23 -6.64
CA MET A 6 26.51 14.88 -6.63
C MET A 6 26.80 13.89 -7.76
N GLN A 7 27.41 14.38 -8.83
CA GLN A 7 28.13 13.55 -9.81
C GLN A 7 29.46 13.08 -9.19
N ARG A 8 29.77 11.79 -9.34
CA ARG A 8 31.10 11.21 -9.11
C ARG A 8 31.86 11.19 -10.43
N PRO A 9 33.12 11.65 -10.52
CA PRO A 9 33.97 11.33 -11.65
C PRO A 9 34.73 10.02 -11.37
N ILE A 10 34.46 9.01 -12.17
CA ILE A 10 35.38 7.89 -12.39
C ILE A 10 36.20 8.29 -13.60
N LEU A 11 37.50 8.54 -13.43
CA LEU A 11 38.46 8.47 -14.52
C LEU A 11 39.75 7.86 -14.00
N ALA A 12 39.99 6.64 -14.47
CA ALA A 12 41.29 6.00 -14.45
C ALA A 12 42.18 6.67 -15.50
N ALA A 13 43.44 6.92 -15.15
CA ALA A 13 44.50 7.09 -16.11
C ALA A 13 45.76 6.41 -15.57
N VAL A 14 46.06 5.26 -16.16
CA VAL A 14 47.33 4.55 -16.07
C VAL A 14 48.32 5.29 -16.97
N ALA A 15 49.45 5.72 -16.41
CA ALA A 15 50.63 6.07 -17.20
C ALA A 15 51.88 5.75 -16.38
N SER A 16 52.52 4.66 -16.80
CA SER A 16 53.94 4.34 -16.57
C SER A 16 54.84 5.47 -17.06
N LEU A 17 55.97 5.71 -16.37
CA LEU A 17 57.33 5.62 -16.93
C LEU A 17 58.39 6.12 -15.94
N ALA A 18 59.40 5.27 -15.76
CA ALA A 18 60.79 5.57 -15.45
C ALA A 18 61.13 6.60 -14.36
N ARG A 19 61.61 6.09 -13.21
CA ARG A 19 62.61 6.79 -12.40
C ARG A 19 63.84 5.90 -12.23
N PRO A 20 65.05 6.41 -12.51
CA PRO A 20 66.28 5.61 -12.46
C PRO A 20 66.64 5.25 -11.02
N ALA A 21 67.25 4.07 -10.89
CA ALA A 21 67.77 3.52 -9.65
C ALA A 21 68.83 4.45 -9.04
N PHE A 22 68.51 5.03 -7.88
CA PHE A 22 69.49 5.47 -6.91
C PHE A 22 69.42 4.51 -5.73
N THR A 23 70.43 3.67 -5.57
CA THR A 23 70.66 2.90 -4.35
C THR A 23 71.49 3.74 -3.40
N PRO A 24 70.92 4.40 -2.36
CA PRO A 24 71.74 4.89 -1.28
C PRO A 24 72.23 3.69 -0.48
N VAL A 25 73.55 3.52 -0.41
CA VAL A 25 74.20 2.61 0.54
C VAL A 25 73.83 3.11 1.94
N THR A 26 72.80 2.52 2.54
CA THR A 26 72.44 2.80 3.93
C THR A 26 73.37 2.01 4.84
N PRO A 27 74.10 2.65 5.77
CA PRO A 27 74.96 1.94 6.71
C PRO A 27 74.11 1.00 7.59
N LEU A 28 74.58 -0.24 7.74
CA LEU A 28 74.03 -1.36 8.52
C LEU A 28 73.95 -1.12 10.05
N GLY A 29 73.94 0.15 10.51
CA GLY A 29 74.01 0.51 11.93
C GLY A 29 72.70 0.99 12.57
N VAL A 30 71.64 1.27 11.79
CA VAL A 30 70.45 1.99 12.32
C VAL A 30 69.15 1.17 12.26
N GLN A 31 69.23 -0.13 11.94
CA GLN A 31 68.04 -1.02 11.95
C GLN A 31 67.88 -1.86 13.23
N LEU A 32 68.85 -1.87 14.14
CA LEU A 32 68.79 -2.66 15.38
C LEU A 32 68.33 -1.89 16.63
N ALA A 33 68.08 -0.58 16.54
CA ALA A 33 67.69 0.22 17.72
C ALA A 33 66.17 0.34 17.95
N ASN A 34 65.33 -0.04 16.98
CA ASN A 34 63.88 0.21 17.06
C ASN A 34 63.02 -1.03 17.39
N SER A 35 63.62 -2.18 17.68
CA SER A 35 62.88 -3.38 18.13
C SER A 35 62.64 -3.43 19.64
N LEU A 36 63.39 -2.65 20.43
CA LEU A 36 63.35 -2.69 21.92
C LEU A 36 62.37 -1.68 22.55
N VAL A 37 61.67 -0.87 21.76
CA VAL A 37 60.58 0.00 22.24
C VAL A 37 59.22 -0.61 21.87
N GLN A 38 59.03 -1.90 22.16
CA GLN A 38 57.69 -2.44 22.34
C GLN A 38 57.17 -2.01 23.71
N GLY A 39 56.69 -0.77 23.80
CA GLY A 39 56.02 -0.29 25.00
C GLY A 39 54.85 -1.21 25.35
N HIS A 40 54.86 -1.74 26.58
CA HIS A 40 53.72 -2.43 27.18
C HIS A 40 52.47 -1.56 27.02
N ARG A 41 51.53 -1.99 26.18
CA ARG A 41 50.22 -1.35 26.09
C ARG A 41 49.43 -1.79 27.32
N PHE A 42 49.48 -0.99 28.38
CA PHE A 42 48.44 -1.00 29.40
C PHE A 42 47.15 -0.52 28.74
N ALA A 43 46.37 -1.46 28.20
CA ALA A 43 45.08 -1.16 27.63
C ALA A 43 44.19 -0.57 28.74
N SER A 44 44.08 0.76 28.79
CA SER A 44 43.07 1.42 29.62
C SER A 44 41.71 1.11 29.00
N VAL A 45 40.99 0.17 29.61
CA VAL A 45 39.57 0.00 29.33
C VAL A 45 38.92 1.31 29.75
N LYS A 46 38.57 2.14 28.77
CA LYS A 46 37.96 3.45 29.01
C LYS A 46 36.74 3.27 29.89
N SER A 47 36.63 4.15 30.89
CA SER A 47 35.62 4.32 31.95
C SER A 47 34.16 4.46 31.51
N GLN A 48 33.78 3.90 30.37
CA GLN A 48 32.59 4.25 29.60
C GLN A 48 31.83 2.99 29.14
N GLY A 49 31.70 1.97 30.00
CA GLY A 49 30.66 0.93 30.00
C GLY A 49 30.45 0.01 28.79
N ALA A 50 31.08 0.26 27.63
CA ALA A 50 31.04 -0.62 26.46
C ALA A 50 32.21 -0.36 25.50
N TYR A 51 32.71 -1.42 24.87
CA TYR A 51 33.81 -1.39 23.89
C TYR A 51 33.50 -0.51 22.66
N LYS A 52 32.23 -0.48 22.21
CA LYS A 52 31.74 0.41 21.15
C LYS A 52 30.37 0.96 21.55
N LYS A 53 30.29 2.26 21.85
CA LYS A 53 29.02 2.90 22.19
C LYS A 53 28.10 2.91 20.96
N LYS A 54 26.93 2.27 21.10
CA LYS A 54 25.85 2.40 20.12
C LYS A 54 25.17 3.76 20.30
N PRO A 55 24.86 4.50 19.22
CA PRO A 55 24.08 5.73 19.33
C PRO A 55 22.64 5.39 19.74
N LYS A 56 22.33 5.44 21.04
CA LYS A 56 21.00 5.19 21.60
C LYS A 56 20.22 6.50 21.72
N ARG A 57 19.83 7.11 20.60
CA ARG A 57 18.98 8.32 20.58
C ARG A 57 17.89 8.19 19.52
N GLY A 58 16.63 8.31 19.94
CA GLY A 58 15.46 8.32 19.04
C GLY A 58 14.77 9.68 19.02
N ILE A 59 14.05 9.97 17.93
CA ILE A 59 13.25 11.21 17.80
C ILE A 59 12.12 11.22 18.84
N PRO A 60 11.90 12.33 19.56
CA PRO A 60 10.82 12.44 20.55
C PRO A 60 9.46 12.25 19.90
N LYS A 61 8.64 11.37 20.48
CA LYS A 61 7.30 11.02 19.95
C LYS A 61 6.20 12.01 20.32
N LYS A 62 6.49 12.97 21.20
CA LYS A 62 5.59 14.05 21.65
C LYS A 62 4.21 13.52 22.08
N LEU A 63 4.19 12.45 22.89
CA LEU A 63 2.98 11.87 23.47
C LEU A 63 2.41 12.78 24.58
N GLY A 64 1.29 12.40 25.19
CA GLY A 64 0.63 13.12 26.28
C GLY A 64 -0.50 14.06 25.83
N ALA A 65 -0.97 14.89 26.76
CA ALA A 65 -2.01 15.86 26.52
C ALA A 65 -1.57 16.92 25.49
N LYS A 66 -2.52 17.35 24.66
CA LYS A 66 -2.38 18.45 23.71
C LYS A 66 -3.37 19.56 24.01
N ARG A 67 -4.47 19.23 24.67
CA ARG A 67 -5.44 20.18 25.23
C ARG A 67 -5.64 19.87 26.70
N THR A 68 -5.74 20.89 27.52
CA THR A 68 -6.02 20.77 28.96
C THR A 68 -7.53 20.87 29.23
N GLY A 69 -7.94 20.62 30.48
CA GLY A 69 -9.32 20.86 30.89
C GLY A 69 -9.76 22.30 30.58
N ASP A 70 -11.03 22.46 30.22
CA ASP A 70 -11.71 23.72 29.93
C ASP A 70 -11.14 24.52 28.74
N GLN A 71 -10.27 23.91 27.95
CA GLN A 71 -9.73 24.53 26.75
C GLN A 71 -10.71 24.39 25.57
N PHE A 72 -10.89 25.48 24.82
CA PHE A 72 -11.72 25.50 23.62
C PHE A 72 -11.10 24.66 22.49
N VAL A 73 -11.93 23.87 21.81
CA VAL A 73 -11.56 22.98 20.71
C VAL A 73 -12.60 22.99 19.59
N ILE A 74 -12.12 22.67 18.39
CA ILE A 74 -12.89 22.56 17.14
C ILE A 74 -12.79 21.10 16.66
N PRO A 75 -13.75 20.58 15.87
CA PRO A 75 -13.66 19.23 15.31
C PRO A 75 -12.32 18.94 14.63
N GLY A 76 -11.75 17.77 14.91
CA GLY A 76 -10.45 17.32 14.39
C GLY A 76 -9.25 17.64 15.29
N ASN A 77 -9.37 18.58 16.22
CA ASN A 77 -8.28 18.90 17.16
C ASN A 77 -7.88 17.68 17.98
N ILE A 78 -6.56 17.45 18.09
CA ILE A 78 -6.00 16.40 18.94
C ILE A 78 -6.11 16.82 20.40
N LEU A 79 -6.69 15.97 21.24
CA LEU A 79 -6.81 16.18 22.68
C LEU A 79 -5.68 15.48 23.44
N TYR A 80 -5.39 14.22 23.08
CA TYR A 80 -4.38 13.41 23.77
C TYR A 80 -3.73 12.40 22.82
N LYS A 81 -2.39 12.33 22.80
CA LYS A 81 -1.62 11.33 22.04
C LYS A 81 -1.09 10.26 22.97
N GLN A 82 -1.34 8.99 22.68
CA GLN A 82 -1.01 7.88 23.58
C GLN A 82 -0.56 6.61 22.86
N ARG A 83 -0.15 5.62 23.64
CA ARG A 83 0.09 4.24 23.20
C ARG A 83 -0.82 3.35 24.03
N GLY A 84 -1.75 2.67 23.37
CA GLY A 84 -2.91 2.08 24.05
C GLY A 84 -3.86 3.15 24.60
N THR A 85 -4.88 2.71 25.34
CA THR A 85 -5.98 3.53 25.84
C THR A 85 -5.82 3.88 27.33
N HIS A 86 -4.90 4.81 27.64
CA HIS A 86 -4.81 5.38 28.99
C HIS A 86 -6.03 6.26 29.32
N TRP A 87 -6.48 7.00 28.32
CA TRP A 87 -7.74 7.71 28.27
C TRP A 87 -8.61 7.12 27.17
N TRP A 88 -9.91 7.03 27.43
CA TRP A 88 -10.93 6.57 26.50
C TRP A 88 -11.68 7.77 25.92
N PRO A 89 -12.19 7.65 24.68
CA PRO A 89 -13.06 8.67 24.12
C PRO A 89 -14.38 8.72 24.89
N GLY A 90 -14.72 9.89 25.42
CA GLY A 90 -16.00 10.17 26.09
C GLY A 90 -16.95 10.96 25.18
N GLU A 91 -17.77 11.82 25.79
CA GLU A 91 -18.77 12.61 25.06
C GLU A 91 -18.14 13.48 23.96
N ASN A 92 -18.73 13.51 22.76
CA ASN A 92 -18.26 14.29 21.60
C ASN A 92 -16.77 14.12 21.22
N CYS A 93 -16.20 12.94 21.51
CA CYS A 93 -14.83 12.58 21.15
C CYS A 93 -14.79 11.32 20.27
N ILE A 94 -13.76 11.21 19.43
CA ILE A 94 -13.47 10.01 18.65
C ILE A 94 -12.03 9.56 18.89
N MET A 95 -11.76 8.28 18.63
CA MET A 95 -10.43 7.70 18.77
C MET A 95 -9.88 7.29 17.40
N GLY A 96 -8.67 7.74 17.07
CA GLY A 96 -7.96 7.39 15.85
C GLY A 96 -7.31 6.00 15.91
N ARG A 97 -6.73 5.56 14.79
CA ARG A 97 -6.05 4.25 14.65
C ARG A 97 -4.92 4.04 15.67
N ASP A 98 -4.20 5.11 16.03
CA ASP A 98 -3.10 5.05 16.99
C ASP A 98 -3.53 5.39 18.43
N HIS A 99 -4.83 5.28 18.72
CA HIS A 99 -5.48 5.60 19.99
C HIS A 99 -5.40 7.09 20.37
N THR A 100 -5.06 7.98 19.44
CA THR A 100 -5.14 9.43 19.63
C THR A 100 -6.60 9.85 19.76
N ILE A 101 -6.93 10.67 20.76
CA ILE A 101 -8.29 11.19 20.95
C ILE A 101 -8.43 12.54 20.25
N HIS A 102 -9.50 12.68 19.48
CA HIS A 102 -9.85 13.90 18.75
C HIS A 102 -11.23 14.43 19.17
N ALA A 103 -11.41 15.75 19.09
CA ALA A 103 -12.71 16.38 19.25
C ALA A 103 -13.60 16.14 18.02
N MET A 104 -14.87 15.79 18.22
CA MET A 104 -15.87 15.66 17.16
C MET A 104 -16.73 16.92 16.99
N ALA A 105 -16.86 17.70 18.06
CA ALA A 105 -17.67 18.91 18.09
C ALA A 105 -16.87 20.12 18.60
N THR A 106 -17.36 21.32 18.31
CA THR A 106 -16.84 22.57 18.88
C THR A 106 -17.29 22.70 20.34
N GLY A 107 -16.36 22.93 21.26
CA GLY A 107 -16.68 23.01 22.68
C GLY A 107 -15.44 23.08 23.57
N TYR A 108 -15.57 22.62 24.81
CA TYR A 108 -14.53 22.65 25.84
C TYR A 108 -14.19 21.26 26.34
N VAL A 109 -12.89 20.98 26.53
CA VAL A 109 -12.39 19.66 26.92
C VAL A 109 -12.66 19.39 28.41
N LYS A 110 -13.16 18.21 28.75
CA LYS A 110 -13.33 17.76 30.14
C LYS A 110 -12.71 16.38 30.33
N TYR A 111 -11.93 16.24 31.40
CA TYR A 111 -11.38 14.97 31.84
C TYR A 111 -12.24 14.44 32.98
N TYR A 112 -12.76 13.21 32.87
CA TYR A 112 -13.69 12.67 33.87
C TYR A 112 -13.58 11.14 33.99
N ARG A 113 -14.25 10.59 35.00
CA ARG A 113 -14.48 9.15 35.17
C ARG A 113 -15.99 8.91 35.16
N ASP A 114 -16.40 7.78 34.61
CA ASP A 114 -17.81 7.39 34.56
C ASP A 114 -17.99 5.98 35.12
N PRO A 115 -18.19 5.86 36.45
CA PRO A 115 -18.37 4.57 37.10
C PRO A 115 -19.62 3.83 36.64
N SER A 116 -20.66 4.56 36.19
CA SER A 116 -21.91 3.96 35.72
C SER A 116 -21.73 3.19 34.42
N LEU A 117 -20.83 3.66 33.55
CA LEU A 117 -20.52 2.98 32.29
C LEU A 117 -19.39 1.96 32.47
N HIS A 118 -18.27 2.39 33.06
CA HIS A 118 -17.10 1.56 33.29
C HIS A 118 -16.31 2.03 34.52
N PRO A 119 -16.21 1.22 35.59
CA PRO A 119 -15.64 1.64 36.88
C PRO A 119 -14.16 2.05 36.81
N ASP A 120 -13.37 1.35 35.99
CA ASP A 120 -11.90 1.49 36.02
C ASP A 120 -11.37 2.48 34.99
N ARG A 121 -12.23 2.95 34.08
CA ARG A 121 -11.83 3.71 32.89
C ARG A 121 -11.88 5.22 33.13
N LYS A 122 -10.99 5.92 32.42
CA LYS A 122 -10.88 7.38 32.43
C LYS A 122 -11.21 7.92 31.05
N TYR A 123 -11.97 9.01 30.98
CA TYR A 123 -12.53 9.55 29.74
C TYR A 123 -12.07 10.98 29.48
N ILE A 124 -12.01 11.31 28.19
CA ILE A 124 -11.90 12.69 27.71
C ILE A 124 -13.12 12.97 26.86
N GLY A 125 -13.90 13.97 27.25
CA GLY A 125 -15.06 14.44 26.51
C GLY A 125 -14.93 15.91 26.11
N VAL A 126 -15.83 16.36 25.24
CA VAL A 126 -16.01 17.77 24.86
C VAL A 126 -17.45 18.17 25.16
N VAL A 127 -17.61 19.20 25.98
CA VAL A 127 -18.90 19.80 26.31
C VAL A 127 -19.15 21.06 25.48
N PHE A 128 -20.42 21.39 25.23
CA PHE A 128 -20.76 22.56 24.42
C PHE A 128 -20.57 23.87 25.18
N ASP A 129 -20.99 23.88 26.44
CA ASP A 129 -20.88 25.02 27.33
C ASP A 129 -19.77 24.75 28.34
N LYS A 130 -18.95 25.78 28.63
CA LYS A 130 -17.76 25.61 29.49
C LYS A 130 -18.11 25.14 30.91
N ASN A 131 -19.27 25.55 31.39
CA ASN A 131 -19.75 25.29 32.75
C ASN A 131 -20.30 23.86 32.93
N ASP A 132 -20.53 23.13 31.84
CA ASP A 132 -21.04 21.77 31.91
C ASP A 132 -20.01 20.80 32.52
N THR A 133 -20.51 19.88 33.33
CA THR A 133 -19.71 18.83 33.98
C THR A 133 -20.07 17.46 33.41
N LEU A 134 -19.06 16.66 33.10
CA LEU A 134 -19.21 15.25 32.72
C LEU A 134 -18.88 14.35 33.93
N PRO A 135 -19.51 13.17 34.06
CA PRO A 135 -20.48 12.55 33.14
C PRO A 135 -21.88 13.15 33.24
N TYR A 136 -22.64 13.13 32.14
CA TYR A 136 -24.07 13.48 32.20
C TYR A 136 -24.87 12.35 32.84
N PRO A 137 -25.95 12.66 33.58
CA PRO A 137 -26.82 11.61 34.13
C PRO A 137 -27.55 10.85 33.02
N ALA A 138 -27.70 9.54 33.17
CA ALA A 138 -28.21 8.64 32.14
C ALA A 138 -29.64 8.97 31.65
N HIS A 139 -30.47 9.54 32.52
CA HIS A 139 -31.87 9.88 32.21
C HIS A 139 -32.07 11.31 31.71
N ALA A 140 -31.03 12.15 31.66
CA ALA A 140 -31.16 13.49 31.12
C ALA A 140 -31.17 13.49 29.59
N GLN A 141 -31.83 14.50 29.02
CA GLN A 141 -31.81 14.72 27.59
C GLN A 141 -30.38 14.99 27.10
N ARG A 142 -30.01 14.36 25.99
CA ARG A 142 -28.71 14.58 25.36
C ARG A 142 -28.63 16.00 24.79
N LYS A 143 -27.67 16.79 25.30
CA LYS A 143 -27.30 18.09 24.71
C LYS A 143 -26.70 17.86 23.32
N ARG A 144 -27.17 18.56 22.29
CA ARG A 144 -26.68 18.49 20.89
C ARG A 144 -26.71 19.87 20.24
N LYS A 145 -25.78 20.16 19.33
CA LYS A 145 -25.80 21.37 18.49
C LYS A 145 -26.25 21.03 17.07
N LEU A 146 -27.05 21.91 16.46
CA LEU A 146 -27.48 21.79 15.07
C LEU A 146 -26.33 22.05 14.10
N ASN A 147 -25.45 23.01 14.39
CA ASN A 147 -24.29 23.39 13.57
C ASN A 147 -24.61 23.61 12.07
N MET A 148 -25.77 24.18 11.78
CA MET A 148 -26.19 24.54 10.42
C MET A 148 -26.56 26.02 10.37
N THR A 149 -26.28 26.65 9.24
CA THR A 149 -26.70 28.02 8.94
C THR A 149 -27.80 27.98 7.88
N ALA A 150 -28.82 28.82 8.03
CA ALA A 150 -29.89 28.92 7.04
C ALA A 150 -29.35 29.61 5.78
N PHE A 151 -29.52 28.97 4.63
CA PHE A 151 -29.22 29.56 3.34
C PHE A 151 -30.44 29.39 2.43
N PRO A 152 -30.88 30.43 1.71
CA PRO A 152 -32.00 30.31 0.79
C PRO A 152 -31.69 29.26 -0.28
N ILE A 153 -32.67 28.41 -0.61
CA ILE A 153 -32.51 27.42 -1.66
C ILE A 153 -32.36 28.17 -2.98
N LYS A 154 -31.23 27.97 -3.66
CA LYS A 154 -31.02 28.53 -5.00
C LYS A 154 -31.89 27.76 -5.99
N GLU A 155 -32.91 28.42 -6.52
CA GLU A 155 -33.65 27.90 -7.66
C GLU A 155 -32.71 27.77 -8.86
N VAL A 156 -32.64 26.58 -9.44
CA VAL A 156 -31.81 26.34 -10.62
C VAL A 156 -32.61 26.83 -11.81
N ALA A 157 -32.13 27.91 -12.44
CA ALA A 157 -32.69 28.38 -13.70
C ALA A 157 -32.70 27.24 -14.73
N ALA A 158 -33.81 27.10 -15.45
CA ALA A 158 -33.92 26.13 -16.54
C ALA A 158 -32.78 26.38 -17.53
N GLN A 159 -32.02 25.34 -17.85
CA GLN A 159 -30.99 25.48 -18.88
C GLN A 159 -31.70 25.61 -20.23
N PRO A 160 -31.30 26.57 -21.08
CA PRO A 160 -31.87 26.68 -22.41
C PRO A 160 -31.61 25.38 -23.17
N GLU A 161 -32.58 24.91 -23.94
CA GLU A 161 -32.44 23.67 -24.72
C GLU A 161 -31.43 23.84 -25.87
N ILE A 162 -31.25 25.09 -26.31
CA ILE A 162 -30.46 25.46 -27.47
C ILE A 162 -29.28 26.33 -27.03
N SER A 163 -28.11 26.04 -27.58
CA SER A 163 -26.91 26.85 -27.40
C SER A 163 -27.04 28.22 -28.11
N PRO A 164 -26.21 29.21 -27.76
CA PRO A 164 -26.18 30.49 -28.46
C PRO A 164 -25.99 30.37 -29.98
N SER A 165 -25.38 29.27 -30.45
CA SER A 165 -25.16 28.97 -31.86
C SER A 165 -26.36 28.31 -32.55
N GLY A 166 -27.50 28.15 -31.87
CA GLY A 166 -28.68 27.48 -32.42
C GLY A 166 -28.63 25.95 -32.37
N ILE A 167 -27.58 25.37 -31.77
CA ILE A 167 -27.38 23.91 -31.70
C ILE A 167 -27.97 23.37 -30.39
N PRO A 168 -28.78 22.29 -30.39
CA PRO A 168 -29.30 21.68 -29.17
C PRO A 168 -28.19 21.24 -28.20
N PHE A 169 -28.37 21.46 -26.90
CA PHE A 169 -27.41 20.95 -25.92
C PHE A 169 -27.50 19.43 -25.72
N GLN A 170 -28.66 18.85 -26.02
CA GLN A 170 -28.95 17.44 -25.84
C GLN A 170 -29.76 16.92 -27.02
N VAL A 171 -29.41 15.74 -27.50
CA VAL A 171 -30.11 15.01 -28.56
C VAL A 171 -30.32 13.58 -28.08
N ASN A 172 -31.56 13.10 -28.07
CA ASN A 172 -31.86 11.71 -27.75
C ASN A 172 -31.80 10.88 -29.04
N ARG A 173 -30.94 9.85 -29.06
CA ARG A 173 -30.89 8.84 -30.12
C ARG A 173 -31.72 7.65 -29.67
N VAL A 174 -32.81 7.40 -30.39
CA VAL A 174 -33.73 6.29 -30.14
C VAL A 174 -33.51 5.24 -31.24
N GLU A 175 -32.99 4.07 -30.86
CA GLU A 175 -32.83 2.93 -31.76
C GLU A 175 -33.59 1.72 -31.24
N ALA A 176 -34.29 1.03 -32.15
CA ALA A 176 -35.10 -0.13 -31.77
C ALA A 176 -34.23 -1.24 -31.16
N GLY A 177 -34.53 -1.64 -29.92
CA GLY A 177 -33.79 -2.68 -29.19
C GLY A 177 -32.59 -2.19 -28.37
N GLU A 178 -32.26 -0.90 -28.44
CA GLU A 178 -31.23 -0.25 -27.64
C GLU A 178 -31.86 0.72 -26.64
N PRO A 179 -31.35 0.88 -25.41
CA PRO A 179 -31.84 1.92 -24.52
C PRO A 179 -31.59 3.30 -25.11
N ASP A 180 -32.53 4.23 -24.91
CA ASP A 180 -32.38 5.65 -25.28
C ASP A 180 -31.01 6.22 -24.90
N ARG A 181 -30.31 6.75 -25.91
CA ARG A 181 -28.95 7.29 -25.76
C ARG A 181 -28.98 8.80 -25.84
N LEU A 182 -28.68 9.45 -24.72
CA LEU A 182 -28.58 10.90 -24.64
C LEU A 182 -27.20 11.40 -25.08
N LEU A 183 -27.14 12.00 -26.26
CA LEU A 183 -25.96 12.68 -26.78
C LEU A 183 -25.94 14.12 -26.26
N LYS A 184 -24.82 14.55 -25.67
CA LYS A 184 -24.66 15.93 -25.21
C LYS A 184 -23.67 16.68 -26.08
N LEU A 185 -23.97 17.94 -26.33
CA LEU A 185 -23.08 18.86 -27.03
C LEU A 185 -21.83 19.13 -26.18
N ARG A 186 -20.65 18.98 -26.80
CA ARG A 186 -19.35 19.28 -26.20
C ARG A 186 -18.87 20.67 -26.63
N LYS A 187 -17.72 21.08 -26.07
CA LYS A 187 -17.12 22.40 -26.34
C LYS A 187 -16.63 22.54 -27.77
N ASP A 188 -16.21 21.45 -28.38
CA ASP A 188 -15.76 21.31 -29.76
C ASP A 188 -16.94 21.13 -30.74
N TYR A 189 -18.17 21.41 -30.30
CA TYR A 189 -19.41 21.22 -31.07
C TYR A 189 -19.70 19.77 -31.50
N SER A 190 -18.93 18.80 -30.99
CA SER A 190 -19.21 17.38 -31.19
C SER A 190 -20.29 16.88 -30.23
N TYR A 191 -21.06 15.90 -30.68
CA TYR A 191 -22.02 15.20 -29.83
C TYR A 191 -21.42 13.93 -29.28
N ARG A 192 -21.56 13.72 -27.96
CA ARG A 192 -21.10 12.49 -27.32
C ARG A 192 -21.90 12.19 -26.07
N GLU A 193 -22.11 10.91 -25.80
CA GLU A 193 -22.59 10.45 -24.50
C GLU A 193 -21.58 10.76 -23.39
N ASP A 194 -22.08 10.92 -22.17
CA ASP A 194 -21.22 10.98 -21.01
C ASP A 194 -20.72 9.58 -20.63
N ASN A 195 -19.44 9.45 -20.28
CA ASN A 195 -18.86 8.16 -19.89
C ASN A 195 -19.59 7.51 -18.69
N TRP A 196 -20.15 8.31 -17.79
CA TRP A 196 -20.97 7.79 -16.68
C TRP A 196 -22.30 7.21 -17.15
N ALA A 197 -22.89 7.76 -18.22
CA ALA A 197 -24.13 7.27 -18.81
C ALA A 197 -23.83 5.93 -19.53
N ILE A 198 -22.76 5.89 -20.33
CA ILE A 198 -22.26 4.66 -20.97
C ILE A 198 -22.02 3.57 -19.92
N GLY A 199 -21.35 3.90 -18.81
CA GLY A 199 -21.07 2.95 -17.73
C GLY A 199 -22.32 2.44 -16.99
N LYS A 200 -23.43 3.19 -17.03
CA LYS A 200 -24.73 2.75 -16.48
C LYS A 200 -25.56 1.93 -17.46
N LEU A 201 -25.24 1.92 -18.75
CA LEU A 201 -25.98 1.15 -19.77
C LEU A 201 -26.14 -0.32 -19.36
N ALA A 202 -25.08 -0.96 -18.87
CA ALA A 202 -25.15 -2.35 -18.41
C ALA A 202 -26.24 -2.61 -17.34
N LYS A 203 -26.58 -1.61 -16.51
CA LYS A 203 -27.66 -1.69 -15.51
C LYS A 203 -29.03 -1.44 -16.13
N THR A 204 -29.15 -0.45 -17.02
CA THR A 204 -30.42 -0.05 -17.65
C THR A 204 -30.86 -1.01 -18.76
N THR A 205 -29.94 -1.60 -19.51
CA THR A 205 -30.22 -2.63 -20.54
C THR A 205 -30.72 -3.94 -19.93
N GLY A 206 -30.76 -4.07 -18.59
CA GLY A 206 -31.28 -5.26 -17.92
C GLY A 206 -30.50 -6.54 -18.23
N LEU A 207 -29.26 -6.41 -18.74
CA LEU A 207 -28.39 -7.52 -19.08
C LEU A 207 -27.94 -8.23 -17.80
N LYS A 208 -28.73 -9.21 -17.37
CA LYS A 208 -28.33 -10.11 -16.28
C LYS A 208 -27.15 -10.94 -16.77
N THR A 209 -25.98 -10.77 -16.17
CA THR A 209 -24.85 -11.68 -16.36
C THR A 209 -25.29 -13.08 -15.94
N LYS A 210 -25.68 -13.92 -16.89
CA LYS A 210 -25.99 -15.32 -16.62
C LYS A 210 -24.70 -15.98 -16.14
N ARG A 211 -24.78 -16.77 -15.06
CA ARG A 211 -23.64 -17.58 -14.61
C ARG A 211 -23.26 -18.51 -15.76
N PHE A 212 -22.10 -18.27 -16.38
CA PHE A 212 -21.67 -18.94 -17.62
C PHE A 212 -21.74 -20.47 -17.54
N ARG A 213 -21.60 -21.05 -16.33
CA ARG A 213 -21.85 -22.46 -16.05
C ARG A 213 -22.67 -22.64 -14.78
N THR A 214 -23.71 -23.47 -14.84
CA THR A 214 -24.37 -23.96 -13.63
C THR A 214 -23.45 -24.95 -12.89
N ARG A 215 -23.64 -25.11 -11.57
CA ARG A 215 -22.86 -26.07 -10.77
C ARG A 215 -22.95 -27.50 -11.36
N LYS A 216 -24.14 -27.91 -11.85
CA LYS A 216 -24.36 -29.19 -12.53
C LYS A 216 -23.59 -29.30 -13.85
N GLN A 217 -23.55 -28.23 -14.66
CA GLN A 217 -22.77 -28.21 -15.90
C GLN A 217 -21.27 -28.30 -15.64
N TRP A 218 -20.78 -27.68 -14.55
CA TRP A 218 -19.39 -27.80 -14.12
C TRP A 218 -19.04 -29.23 -13.70
N PHE A 219 -19.89 -29.90 -12.92
CA PHE A 219 -19.68 -31.31 -12.56
C PHE A 219 -19.69 -32.24 -13.77
N ARG A 220 -20.62 -32.06 -14.73
CA ARG A 220 -20.64 -32.81 -15.99
C ARG A 220 -19.35 -32.62 -16.78
N HIS A 221 -18.89 -31.38 -16.94
CA HIS A 221 -17.64 -31.08 -17.65
C HIS A 221 -16.39 -31.60 -16.92
N ARG A 222 -16.39 -31.60 -15.57
CA ARG A 222 -15.32 -32.18 -14.77
C ARG A 222 -15.24 -33.70 -14.95
N ARG A 223 -16.39 -34.39 -14.91
CA ARG A 223 -16.49 -35.84 -15.14
C ARG A 223 -16.01 -36.20 -16.54
N TRP A 224 -16.56 -35.54 -17.57
CA TRP A 224 -16.17 -35.75 -18.97
C TRP A 224 -14.66 -35.59 -19.20
N ARG A 225 -14.03 -34.54 -18.63
CA ARG A 225 -12.57 -34.37 -18.72
C ARG A 225 -11.81 -35.53 -18.07
N ARG A 226 -12.26 -36.01 -16.91
CA ARG A 226 -11.60 -37.11 -16.20
C ARG A 226 -11.76 -38.44 -16.93
N GLU A 227 -12.93 -38.71 -17.49
CA GLU A 227 -13.19 -39.92 -18.29
C GLU A 227 -12.31 -39.93 -19.54
N ARG A 228 -12.16 -38.80 -20.24
CA ARG A 228 -11.26 -38.68 -21.40
C ARG A 228 -9.79 -38.84 -21.04
N GLU A 229 -9.37 -38.33 -19.89
CA GLU A 229 -8.00 -38.49 -19.38
C GLU A 229 -7.70 -39.97 -19.09
N LEU A 230 -8.60 -40.66 -18.38
CA LEU A 230 -8.47 -42.09 -18.07
C LEU A 230 -8.53 -42.96 -19.33
N GLU A 231 -9.43 -42.66 -20.27
CA GLU A 231 -9.50 -43.34 -21.56
C GLU A 231 -8.19 -43.14 -22.36
N GLY A 232 -7.64 -41.93 -22.33
CA GLY A 232 -6.33 -41.63 -22.93
C GLY A 232 -5.20 -42.42 -22.28
N GLN A 233 -5.16 -42.52 -20.95
CA GLN A 233 -4.19 -43.31 -20.20
C GLN A 233 -4.30 -44.80 -20.55
N ARG A 234 -5.52 -45.37 -20.54
CA ARG A 234 -5.77 -46.77 -20.92
C ARG A 234 -5.34 -47.07 -22.36
N LYS A 235 -5.67 -46.19 -23.32
CA LYS A 235 -5.22 -46.33 -24.71
C LYS A 235 -3.70 -46.24 -24.83
N ALA A 236 -3.04 -45.39 -24.03
CA ALA A 236 -1.59 -45.29 -24.00
C ALA A 236 -0.94 -46.55 -23.39
N GLU A 237 -1.53 -47.12 -22.35
CA GLU A 237 -1.10 -48.38 -21.73
C GLU A 237 -1.28 -49.57 -22.68
N GLN A 238 -2.44 -49.69 -23.33
CA GLN A 238 -2.69 -50.70 -24.36
C GLN A 238 -1.67 -50.61 -25.50
N LYS A 239 -1.46 -49.39 -26.04
CA LYS A 239 -0.43 -49.18 -27.06
C LYS A 239 0.98 -49.51 -26.57
N ARG A 240 1.31 -49.24 -25.29
CA ARG A 240 2.60 -49.63 -24.69
C ARG A 240 2.75 -51.14 -24.62
N ALA A 241 1.70 -51.84 -24.17
CA ALA A 241 1.66 -53.30 -24.07
C ALA A 241 1.76 -53.97 -25.44
N GLU A 242 0.95 -53.54 -26.42
CA GLU A 242 0.98 -54.01 -27.82
C GLU A 242 2.33 -53.73 -28.49
N SER A 243 2.96 -52.58 -28.19
CA SER A 243 4.26 -52.23 -28.76
C SER A 243 5.43 -52.98 -28.14
N GLY A 244 5.20 -53.84 -27.13
CA GLY A 244 6.22 -54.49 -26.32
C GLY A 244 7.14 -53.44 -25.70
N GLY A 245 6.83 -53.02 -24.47
CA GLY A 245 7.41 -51.84 -23.78
C GLY A 245 8.94 -51.69 -23.77
N GLU A 246 9.70 -52.70 -24.20
CA GLU A 246 11.15 -52.66 -24.36
C GLU A 246 11.61 -52.21 -25.77
N ILE A 247 10.88 -52.51 -26.84
CA ILE A 247 11.42 -52.38 -28.21
C ILE A 247 11.59 -50.91 -28.62
N LYS A 248 10.64 -50.01 -28.29
CA LYS A 248 10.72 -48.59 -28.69
C LYS A 248 11.71 -47.77 -27.86
N ALA A 249 11.86 -48.06 -26.56
CA ALA A 249 12.84 -47.37 -25.72
C ALA A 249 14.28 -47.77 -26.09
N VAL A 250 14.52 -49.06 -26.36
CA VAL A 250 15.81 -49.57 -26.86
C VAL A 250 16.14 -48.99 -28.24
N LYS A 251 15.17 -48.89 -29.16
CA LYS A 251 15.39 -48.27 -30.50
C LYS A 251 15.76 -46.79 -30.41
N MET A 252 15.13 -46.03 -29.52
CA MET A 252 15.43 -44.61 -29.29
C MET A 252 16.81 -44.40 -28.62
N LEU A 253 17.18 -45.25 -27.66
CA LEU A 253 18.52 -45.24 -27.04
C LEU A 253 19.61 -45.63 -28.05
N SER A 254 19.38 -46.67 -28.86
CA SER A 254 20.26 -47.14 -29.93
C SER A 254 20.51 -46.07 -30.99
N GLN A 255 19.46 -45.40 -31.50
CA GLN A 255 19.64 -44.32 -32.48
C GLN A 255 20.41 -43.12 -31.91
N LYS A 256 20.22 -42.82 -30.62
CA LYS A 256 20.95 -41.73 -29.94
C LYS A 256 22.42 -42.08 -29.75
N GLN A 257 22.74 -43.32 -29.41
CA GLN A 257 24.12 -43.83 -29.33
C GLN A 257 24.81 -43.87 -30.71
N ALA A 258 24.13 -44.36 -31.75
CA ALA A 258 24.63 -44.37 -33.12
C ALA A 258 24.93 -42.95 -33.65
N LYS A 259 24.04 -41.98 -33.40
CA LYS A 259 24.30 -40.56 -33.72
C LYS A 259 25.51 -40.00 -32.97
N LYS A 260 25.70 -40.39 -31.69
CA LYS A 260 26.84 -39.95 -30.88
C LYS A 260 28.17 -40.53 -31.39
N ALA A 261 28.19 -41.81 -31.78
CA ALA A 261 29.35 -42.46 -32.38
C ALA A 261 29.73 -41.84 -33.74
N LYS A 262 28.75 -41.63 -34.63
CA LYS A 262 28.96 -40.97 -35.94
C LYS A 262 29.49 -39.54 -35.80
N LYS A 263 29.10 -38.83 -34.73
CA LYS A 263 29.60 -37.49 -34.42
C LYS A 263 31.03 -37.52 -33.83
N ALA A 264 31.41 -38.58 -33.13
CA ALA A 264 32.76 -38.78 -32.61
C ALA A 264 33.74 -39.18 -33.73
N SER A 265 33.34 -40.05 -34.67
CA SER A 265 34.17 -40.45 -35.81
C SER A 265 34.40 -39.33 -36.82
N LYS A 266 33.51 -38.33 -36.87
CA LYS A 266 33.66 -37.13 -37.72
C LYS A 266 34.53 -36.03 -37.08
N LYS A 267 35.02 -36.28 -35.86
CA LYS A 267 35.82 -35.33 -35.04
C LYS A 267 37.27 -35.78 -34.83
N LYS A 268 37.65 -36.93 -35.39
CA LYS A 268 39.02 -37.36 -35.67
C LYS A 268 39.21 -37.29 -37.18
#